data_AF-I3ZCN3-F1
#
_entry.id   AF-I3ZCN3-F1
#
_cell.length_a   1.000
_cell.length_b   1.000
_cell.length_c   1.000
_cell.angle_alpha   90.00
_cell.angle_beta   90.00
_cell.angle_gamma   90.00
#
_symmetry.space_group_name_H-M   'P 1'
#
loop_
_entity.id
_entity.type
_entity.pdbx_description
1 polymer ?
#
loop_
_entity_poly.entity_id
_entity_poly.type
_entity_poly.pdbx_seq_one_letter_code
_entity_poly.pdbx_strand_id
1 'polypeptide(L)'
;MSSLTRSVSLALLSLSTLCATAQQATAPHESSIQVNVFSAPGAENLSPQNIRLLDNKQPRAITSLRRIGAGSDPVRVIVVLDAVNIPYIRMAYERNEIQKYFRANGGALANPTTFAVITDKTTEVQQGFTKDGNSLSVILDKYPIGLREVRRDQGFWGADERTQISLRALGELTEYAAKIPGEKMVLWVSPGWPLLSGVRVDLSNRQHQGIFRDVVSYSRQMRLAKMTLYNINPLGPEENLLRSSYYEVFLKGIAKPEDTDIADLSLQVLAVQSGGLTITGNSDVAGNLERCAAEAKSMYELTFAPPPPEHADEYHSLQVTDAKPGVVVRSRNGYYAQP
;
A
#
# COMPACT_ATOMS: atom_id res chain seq x y z
N MET A 1 16.91 -41.12 -13.93
CA MET A 1 17.02 -40.16 -12.83
C MET A 1 18.09 -39.13 -13.19
N SER A 2 17.67 -37.95 -13.67
CA SER A 2 18.50 -36.74 -13.69
C SER A 2 17.54 -35.55 -13.66
N SER A 3 17.25 -35.04 -12.48
CA SER A 3 16.48 -33.82 -12.30
C SER A 3 17.36 -32.64 -12.72
N LEU A 4 17.18 -32.15 -13.95
CA LEU A 4 17.65 -30.82 -14.31
C LEU A 4 16.80 -29.79 -13.55
N THR A 5 17.31 -29.32 -12.42
CA THR A 5 16.92 -28.04 -11.83
C THR A 5 17.38 -26.93 -12.78
N ARG A 6 16.54 -26.58 -13.76
CA ARG A 6 16.69 -25.33 -14.49
C ARG A 6 16.34 -24.19 -13.55
N SER A 7 17.33 -23.45 -13.07
CA SER A 7 17.12 -22.14 -12.47
C SER A 7 16.40 -21.25 -13.49
N VAL A 8 15.23 -20.74 -13.13
CA VAL A 8 14.46 -19.82 -13.97
C VAL A 8 15.00 -18.42 -13.69
N SER A 9 15.81 -17.89 -14.60
CA SER A 9 16.29 -16.51 -14.50
C SER A 9 15.12 -15.55 -14.69
N LEU A 10 14.71 -14.82 -13.66
CA LEU A 10 13.72 -13.75 -13.82
C LEU A 10 14.25 -12.70 -14.78
N ALA A 11 13.43 -12.34 -15.78
CA ALA A 11 13.52 -11.06 -16.44
C ALA A 11 12.85 -10.01 -15.53
N LEU A 12 13.45 -9.78 -14.36
CA LEU A 12 13.23 -8.52 -13.64
C LEU A 12 13.85 -7.46 -14.54
N LEU A 13 13.07 -6.97 -15.49
CA LEU A 13 13.29 -5.66 -16.05
C LEU A 13 13.30 -4.76 -14.83
N SER A 14 14.50 -4.31 -14.47
CA SER A 14 14.65 -3.18 -13.59
C SER A 14 13.70 -2.12 -14.14
N LEU A 15 12.62 -1.80 -13.42
CA LEU A 15 11.67 -0.74 -13.77
C LEU A 15 12.36 0.65 -13.81
N SER A 16 13.69 0.69 -13.70
CA SER A 16 14.58 1.80 -13.97
C SER A 16 14.65 2.23 -15.44
N THR A 17 13.52 2.30 -16.14
CA THR A 17 13.38 3.17 -17.32
C THR A 17 12.48 4.38 -17.05
N LEU A 18 11.90 4.50 -15.86
CA LEU A 18 11.30 5.75 -15.35
C LEU A 18 12.11 6.32 -14.18
N CYS A 19 13.45 6.32 -14.32
CA CYS A 19 14.37 7.19 -13.57
C CYS A 19 15.69 7.32 -14.35
N ALA A 20 15.64 7.34 -15.69
CA ALA A 20 16.76 7.84 -16.45
C ALA A 20 16.77 9.36 -16.30
N THR A 21 17.84 9.89 -15.70
CA THR A 21 18.06 11.28 -15.26
C THR A 21 17.46 11.68 -13.91
N ALA A 22 17.61 10.85 -12.89
CA ALA A 22 18.16 11.39 -11.66
C ALA A 22 19.53 10.75 -11.49
N GLN A 23 20.58 11.51 -11.84
CA GLN A 23 21.86 11.39 -11.15
C GLN A 23 21.57 11.24 -9.65
N GLN A 24 22.42 10.55 -8.87
CA GLN A 24 22.42 10.65 -7.40
C GLN A 24 22.57 12.12 -6.97
N ALA A 25 21.51 12.91 -7.12
CA ALA A 25 21.28 14.10 -6.36
C ALA A 25 20.93 13.54 -5.00
N THR A 26 21.84 13.71 -4.05
CA THR A 26 21.56 13.55 -2.62
C THR A 26 20.21 14.21 -2.37
N ALA A 27 19.18 13.41 -2.14
CA ALA A 27 17.88 13.93 -1.73
C ALA A 27 18.15 14.74 -0.46
N PRO A 28 17.70 16.00 -0.35
CA PRO A 28 18.05 16.84 0.79
C PRO A 28 17.64 16.15 2.09
N HIS A 29 18.53 16.19 3.08
CA HIS A 29 18.29 15.72 4.45
C HIS A 29 16.88 16.08 4.90
N GLU A 30 16.09 15.07 5.27
CA GLU A 30 14.75 15.32 5.77
C GLU A 30 14.81 15.81 7.22
N SER A 31 14.73 17.13 7.40
CA SER A 31 14.68 17.74 8.72
C SER A 31 13.46 17.35 9.56
N SER A 32 12.45 16.72 8.94
CA SER A 32 11.24 16.25 9.60
C SER A 32 10.65 15.03 8.90
N ILE A 33 10.24 14.03 9.67
CA ILE A 33 9.45 12.89 9.20
C ILE A 33 8.01 13.05 9.67
N GLN A 34 7.07 12.89 8.74
CA GLN A 34 5.63 12.82 9.01
C GLN A 34 5.17 11.37 8.96
N VAL A 35 4.34 10.98 9.93
CA VAL A 35 3.82 9.64 10.12
C VAL A 35 2.31 9.72 10.36
N ASN A 36 1.56 8.96 9.57
CA ASN A 36 0.15 8.70 9.79
C ASN A 36 -0.04 7.78 11.01
N VAL A 37 -0.94 8.16 11.91
CA VAL A 37 -1.33 7.41 13.10
C VAL A 37 -2.84 7.25 13.11
N PHE A 38 -3.31 6.02 13.27
CA PHE A 38 -4.71 5.67 13.40
C PHE A 38 -4.97 5.21 14.82
N SER A 39 -5.99 5.78 15.47
CA SER A 39 -6.49 5.23 16.72
C SER A 39 -7.61 4.22 16.43
N ALA A 40 -7.76 3.23 17.31
CA ALA A 40 -8.90 2.34 17.29
C ALA A 40 -10.24 3.12 17.45
N PRO A 41 -11.35 2.60 16.92
CA PRO A 41 -12.69 3.14 17.19
C PRO A 41 -12.96 3.27 18.70
N GLY A 42 -13.52 4.39 19.13
CA GLY A 42 -13.75 4.74 20.54
C GLY A 42 -12.57 5.40 21.26
N ALA A 43 -11.41 5.53 20.61
CA ALA A 43 -10.22 6.22 21.14
C ALA A 43 -9.78 7.39 20.24
N GLU A 44 -10.72 8.08 19.58
CA GLU A 44 -10.46 9.08 18.55
C GLU A 44 -9.82 10.38 19.04
N ASN A 45 -9.60 10.52 20.35
CA ASN A 45 -9.02 11.70 21.00
C ASN A 45 -7.66 11.36 21.62
N LEU A 46 -6.67 11.12 20.76
CA LEU A 46 -5.27 10.97 21.18
C LEU A 46 -4.77 12.29 21.78
N SER A 47 -4.13 12.21 22.94
CA SER A 47 -3.46 13.36 23.56
C SER A 47 -1.97 13.30 23.26
N PRO A 48 -1.35 14.41 22.81
CA PRO A 48 0.10 14.47 22.58
C PRO A 48 0.94 14.03 23.79
N GLN A 49 0.44 14.22 25.01
CA GLN A 49 1.13 13.86 26.26
C GLN A 49 1.21 12.35 26.50
N ASN A 50 0.32 11.56 25.89
CA ASN A 50 0.28 10.11 26.06
C ASN A 50 0.93 9.37 24.90
N ILE A 51 1.12 10.03 23.75
CA ILE A 51 1.75 9.40 22.60
C ILE A 51 3.27 9.37 22.80
N ARG A 52 3.83 8.18 22.57
CA ARG A 52 5.27 7.95 22.58
C ARG A 52 5.70 7.46 21.21
N LEU A 53 6.84 7.96 20.74
CA LEU A 53 7.49 7.54 19.51
C LEU A 53 8.85 6.92 19.86
N LEU A 54 9.08 5.71 19.38
CA LEU A 54 10.42 5.12 19.31
C LEU A 54 10.87 5.06 17.85
N ASP A 55 12.11 5.44 17.60
CA ASP A 55 12.84 5.26 16.34
C ASP A 55 14.04 4.37 16.64
N ASN A 56 14.08 3.17 16.05
CA ASN A 56 15.07 2.13 16.37
C ASN A 56 15.15 1.85 17.88
N LYS A 57 13.97 1.74 18.52
CA LYS A 57 13.78 1.55 19.97
C LYS A 57 14.27 2.71 20.84
N GLN A 58 14.76 3.81 20.25
CA GLN A 58 15.17 5.01 20.98
C GLN A 58 14.02 6.03 21.03
N PRO A 59 13.70 6.59 22.21
CA PRO A 59 12.66 7.62 22.32
C PRO A 59 12.95 8.86 21.47
N ARG A 60 11.92 9.37 20.80
CA ARG A 60 11.99 10.60 19.98
C ARG A 60 11.00 11.63 20.47
N ALA A 61 11.44 12.88 20.48
CA ALA A 61 10.56 14.02 20.73
C ALA A 61 9.59 14.20 19.55
N ILE A 62 8.29 14.22 19.86
CA ILE A 62 7.24 14.53 18.90
C ILE A 62 7.15 16.06 18.82
N THR A 63 7.32 16.59 17.61
CA THR A 63 7.27 18.03 17.34
C THR A 63 5.85 18.52 17.05
N SER A 64 5.01 17.65 16.50
CA SER A 64 3.60 17.95 16.23
C SER A 64 2.76 16.66 16.25
N LEU A 65 1.53 16.77 16.73
CA LEU A 65 0.49 15.74 16.61
C LEU A 65 -0.82 16.43 16.28
N ARG A 66 -1.34 16.22 15.07
CA ARG A 66 -2.54 16.91 14.56
C ARG A 66 -3.56 15.89 14.06
N ARG A 67 -4.82 16.04 14.45
CA ARG A 67 -5.92 15.24 13.89
C ARG A 67 -6.20 15.66 12.44
N ILE A 68 -6.33 14.68 11.55
CA ILE A 68 -6.64 14.87 10.12
C ILE A 68 -8.13 14.63 9.87
N GLY A 69 -8.68 15.20 8.80
CA GLY A 69 -10.09 15.01 8.43
C GLY A 69 -11.08 15.91 9.19
N ALA A 70 -10.60 16.81 10.06
CA ALA A 70 -11.43 17.82 10.71
C ALA A 70 -11.45 19.12 9.89
N GLY A 71 -12.65 19.68 9.65
CA GLY A 71 -12.79 20.98 8.98
C GLY A 71 -12.45 20.94 7.48
N SER A 72 -11.46 21.73 7.05
CA SER A 72 -11.11 21.99 5.64
C SER A 72 -10.06 21.05 5.03
N ASP A 73 -9.54 20.07 5.79
CA ASP A 73 -8.50 19.13 5.34
C ASP A 73 -9.05 17.68 5.28
N PRO A 74 -9.92 17.35 4.30
CA PRO A 74 -10.55 16.05 4.23
C PRO A 74 -9.56 14.98 3.78
N VAL A 75 -9.62 13.81 4.43
CA VAL A 75 -8.99 12.58 3.93
C VAL A 75 -9.70 12.19 2.63
N ARG A 76 -8.92 11.87 1.60
CA ARG A 76 -9.42 11.46 0.29
C ARG A 76 -9.27 9.96 0.09
N VAL A 77 -10.29 9.30 -0.44
CA VAL A 77 -10.30 7.85 -0.65
C VAL A 77 -10.20 7.53 -2.13
N ILE A 78 -9.29 6.65 -2.50
CA ILE A 78 -9.18 6.08 -3.85
C ILE A 78 -9.46 4.58 -3.73
N VAL A 79 -10.59 4.12 -4.26
CA VAL A 79 -10.90 2.69 -4.32
C VAL A 79 -10.32 2.10 -5.59
N VAL A 80 -9.49 1.06 -5.48
CA VAL A 80 -8.85 0.42 -6.64
C VAL A 80 -9.55 -0.90 -6.94
N LEU A 81 -10.02 -1.05 -8.17
CA LEU A 81 -10.48 -2.31 -8.75
C LEU A 81 -9.30 -2.98 -9.48
N ASP A 82 -8.89 -4.16 -9.02
CA ASP A 82 -7.75 -4.88 -9.57
C ASP A 82 -8.18 -5.92 -10.61
N ALA A 83 -8.28 -5.48 -11.86
CA ALA A 83 -8.53 -6.37 -12.97
C ALA A 83 -7.26 -7.06 -13.49
N VAL A 84 -6.15 -7.11 -12.75
CA VAL A 84 -4.93 -7.86 -13.09
C VAL A 84 -4.86 -9.17 -12.30
N ASN A 85 -5.07 -9.08 -10.98
CA ASN A 85 -4.77 -10.16 -10.05
C ASN A 85 -5.98 -11.02 -9.66
N ILE A 86 -7.21 -10.50 -9.76
CA ILE A 86 -8.42 -11.30 -9.48
C ILE A 86 -8.74 -12.27 -10.63
N PRO A 87 -9.27 -13.48 -10.43
CA PRO A 87 -9.75 -14.30 -11.55
C PRO A 87 -10.89 -13.63 -12.34
N TYR A 88 -10.96 -13.82 -13.66
CA TYR A 88 -11.99 -13.18 -14.52
C TYR A 88 -13.42 -13.44 -14.02
N ILE A 89 -13.71 -14.68 -13.59
CA ILE A 89 -15.02 -15.07 -13.05
C ILE A 89 -15.44 -14.27 -11.81
N ARG A 90 -14.48 -13.70 -11.08
CA ARG A 90 -14.72 -12.88 -9.87
C ARG A 90 -14.72 -11.38 -10.13
N MET A 91 -14.39 -10.93 -11.33
CA MET A 91 -14.33 -9.50 -11.64
C MET A 91 -15.71 -8.82 -11.48
N ALA A 92 -16.77 -9.47 -11.98
CA ALA A 92 -18.14 -8.97 -11.81
C ALA A 92 -18.54 -8.87 -10.33
N TYR A 93 -18.12 -9.84 -9.51
CA TYR A 93 -18.35 -9.82 -8.07
C TYR A 93 -17.60 -8.64 -7.40
N GLU A 94 -16.32 -8.44 -7.71
CA GLU A 94 -15.54 -7.32 -7.16
C GLU A 94 -16.14 -5.97 -7.53
N ARG A 95 -16.52 -5.77 -8.81
CA ARG A 95 -17.21 -4.57 -9.25
C ARG A 95 -18.51 -4.35 -8.48
N ASN A 96 -19.31 -5.40 -8.31
CA ASN A 96 -20.59 -5.31 -7.58
C ASN A 96 -20.37 -4.94 -6.11
N GLU A 97 -19.35 -5.47 -5.45
CA GLU A 97 -19.03 -5.12 -4.06
C GLU A 97 -18.53 -3.67 -3.92
N ILE A 98 -17.71 -3.19 -4.84
CA ILE A 98 -17.32 -1.77 -4.88
C ILE A 98 -18.54 -0.88 -5.12
N GLN A 99 -19.42 -1.26 -6.06
CA GLN A 99 -20.67 -0.52 -6.29
C GLN A 99 -21.61 -0.55 -5.08
N LYS A 100 -21.65 -1.65 -4.33
CA LYS A 100 -22.42 -1.78 -3.09
C LYS A 100 -21.87 -0.83 -2.02
N TYR A 101 -20.55 -0.73 -1.86
CA TYR A 101 -19.92 0.30 -1.02
C TYR A 101 -20.30 1.72 -1.48
N PHE A 102 -20.24 2.00 -2.78
CA PHE A 102 -20.62 3.31 -3.31
C PHE A 102 -22.09 3.68 -3.07
N ARG A 103 -23.00 2.70 -3.13
CA ARG A 103 -24.45 2.91 -2.91
C ARG A 103 -24.84 2.83 -1.42
N ALA A 104 -23.92 2.47 -0.52
CA ALA A 104 -24.19 2.40 0.91
C ALA A 104 -24.65 3.76 1.45
N ASN A 105 -25.43 3.77 2.53
CA ASN A 105 -25.96 4.99 3.15
C ASN A 105 -26.68 5.92 2.15
N GLY A 106 -27.42 5.34 1.19
CA GLY A 106 -28.13 6.10 0.14
C GLY A 106 -27.22 6.72 -0.93
N GLY A 107 -25.94 6.32 -0.98
CA GLY A 107 -24.92 6.90 -1.85
C GLY A 107 -24.18 8.10 -1.25
N ALA A 108 -24.38 8.40 0.04
CA ALA A 108 -23.66 9.46 0.73
C ALA A 108 -22.38 8.92 1.37
N LEU A 109 -21.25 9.10 0.68
CA LEU A 109 -19.93 8.66 1.16
C LEU A 109 -19.40 9.56 2.27
N ALA A 110 -18.80 8.95 3.30
CA ALA A 110 -18.25 9.66 4.45
C ALA A 110 -17.12 10.64 4.06
N ASN A 111 -16.27 10.21 3.12
CA ASN A 111 -15.11 10.95 2.63
C ASN A 111 -15.27 11.26 1.14
N PRO A 112 -14.63 12.34 0.62
CA PRO A 112 -14.49 12.52 -0.82
C PRO A 112 -13.75 11.31 -1.41
N THR A 113 -14.40 10.64 -2.37
CA THR A 113 -13.93 9.39 -2.94
C THR A 113 -13.83 9.50 -4.46
N THR A 114 -12.86 8.79 -5.01
CA THR A 114 -12.80 8.41 -6.43
C THR A 114 -12.42 6.92 -6.55
N PHE A 115 -12.31 6.41 -7.77
CA PHE A 115 -11.82 5.06 -8.02
C PHE A 115 -10.77 5.01 -9.11
N ALA A 116 -9.98 3.94 -9.10
CA ALA A 116 -9.07 3.58 -10.16
C ALA A 116 -9.37 2.15 -10.64
N VAL A 117 -9.18 1.91 -11.93
CA VAL A 117 -9.28 0.58 -12.53
C VAL A 117 -7.91 0.22 -13.08
N ILE A 118 -7.35 -0.90 -12.59
CA ILE A 118 -6.06 -1.41 -13.05
C ILE A 118 -6.31 -2.60 -13.96
N THR A 119 -5.81 -2.51 -15.19
CA THR A 119 -5.80 -3.61 -16.16
C THR A 119 -4.36 -3.99 -16.47
N ASP A 120 -4.17 -5.01 -17.32
CA ASP A 120 -2.83 -5.37 -17.80
C ASP A 120 -2.23 -4.33 -18.76
N LYS A 121 -3.02 -3.35 -19.23
CA LYS A 121 -2.60 -2.32 -20.18
C LYS A 121 -2.55 -0.92 -19.59
N THR A 122 -3.47 -0.61 -18.68
CA THR A 122 -3.70 0.76 -18.21
C THR A 122 -4.01 0.81 -16.72
N THR A 123 -3.53 1.87 -16.09
CA THR A 123 -4.01 2.38 -14.80
C THR A 123 -4.80 3.63 -15.08
N GLU A 124 -6.11 3.56 -14.88
CA GLU A 124 -6.98 4.71 -15.16
C GLU A 124 -7.69 5.14 -13.89
N VAL A 125 -7.53 6.41 -13.54
CA VAL A 125 -8.15 7.02 -12.35
C VAL A 125 -9.30 7.90 -12.77
N GLN A 126 -10.47 7.66 -12.19
CA GLN A 126 -11.64 8.50 -12.38
C GLN A 126 -11.33 9.93 -11.90
N GLN A 127 -11.60 10.91 -12.76
CA GLN A 127 -11.32 12.30 -12.47
C GLN A 127 -12.30 12.87 -11.42
N GLY A 128 -11.73 13.61 -10.47
CA GLY A 128 -12.47 14.29 -9.41
C GLY A 128 -12.81 13.41 -8.21
N PHE A 129 -12.95 14.04 -7.05
CA PHE A 129 -13.44 13.40 -5.83
C PHE A 129 -14.86 13.88 -5.53
N THR A 130 -15.74 12.96 -5.14
CA THR A 130 -17.13 13.26 -4.80
C THR A 130 -17.56 12.51 -3.55
N LYS A 131 -18.60 13.02 -2.87
CA LYS A 131 -19.31 12.27 -1.83
C LYS A 131 -20.58 11.59 -2.34
N ASP A 132 -20.92 11.80 -3.62
CA ASP A 132 -22.03 11.12 -4.29
C ASP A 132 -21.55 9.78 -4.88
N GLY A 133 -21.67 8.72 -4.09
CA GLY A 133 -21.35 7.38 -4.52
C GLY A 133 -22.32 6.81 -5.56
N ASN A 134 -23.56 7.31 -5.68
CA ASN A 134 -24.44 6.89 -6.77
C ASN A 134 -23.83 7.29 -8.13
N SER A 135 -23.26 8.50 -8.22
CA SER A 135 -22.55 8.96 -9.42
C SER A 135 -21.35 8.07 -9.76
N LEU A 136 -20.50 7.73 -8.77
CA LEU A 136 -19.35 6.85 -8.97
C LEU A 136 -19.79 5.45 -9.43
N SER A 137 -20.89 4.95 -8.86
CA SER A 137 -21.44 3.64 -9.20
C SER A 137 -21.91 3.57 -10.67
N VAL A 138 -22.57 4.62 -11.16
CA VAL A 138 -22.99 4.74 -12.58
C VAL A 138 -21.79 4.84 -13.52
N ILE A 139 -20.72 5.55 -13.12
CA ILE A 139 -19.51 5.65 -13.94
C ILE A 139 -18.78 4.30 -13.98
N LEU A 140 -18.61 3.64 -12.83
CA LEU A 140 -17.95 2.34 -12.75
C LEU A 140 -18.69 1.25 -13.55
N ASP A 141 -20.02 1.33 -13.62
CA ASP A 141 -20.84 0.42 -14.43
C ASP A 141 -20.47 0.45 -15.92
N LYS A 142 -20.14 1.65 -16.41
CA LYS A 142 -19.77 1.89 -17.82
C LYS A 142 -18.30 1.65 -18.10
N TYR A 143 -17.49 1.31 -17.09
CA TYR A 143 -16.06 1.15 -17.26
C TYR A 143 -15.75 -0.12 -18.06
N PRO A 144 -15.13 0.00 -19.25
CA PRO A 144 -14.76 -1.18 -20.02
C PRO A 144 -13.63 -1.91 -19.29
N ILE A 145 -13.89 -3.15 -18.88
CA ILE A 145 -12.84 -4.06 -18.42
C ILE A 145 -12.71 -5.11 -19.51
N GLY A 146 -11.71 -4.91 -20.37
CA GLY A 146 -11.45 -5.76 -21.52
C GLY A 146 -11.02 -7.18 -21.13
N LEU A 147 -10.95 -8.06 -22.14
CA LEU A 147 -10.30 -9.37 -21.99
C LEU A 147 -8.80 -9.15 -21.75
N ARG A 148 -8.26 -9.89 -20.78
CA ARG A 148 -6.83 -9.84 -20.43
C ARG A 148 -5.98 -10.59 -21.42
N GLU A 149 -4.83 -10.02 -21.72
CA GLU A 149 -3.71 -10.59 -22.45
C GLU A 149 -2.80 -11.38 -21.51
N VAL A 150 -2.56 -10.88 -20.30
CA VAL A 150 -1.75 -11.58 -19.27
C VAL A 150 -2.66 -12.46 -18.41
N ARG A 151 -2.42 -13.78 -18.45
CA ARG A 151 -3.30 -14.77 -17.82
C ARG A 151 -2.61 -15.55 -16.71
N ARG A 152 -3.40 -15.97 -15.72
CA ARG A 152 -2.90 -16.72 -14.54
C ARG A 152 -2.42 -18.14 -14.87
N ASP A 153 -2.78 -18.67 -16.05
CA ASP A 153 -2.37 -19.99 -16.55
C ASP A 153 -1.00 -19.99 -17.24
N GLN A 154 -0.38 -18.83 -17.45
CA GLN A 154 0.97 -18.67 -18.03
C GLN A 154 2.11 -19.02 -17.06
N GLY A 155 1.79 -19.59 -15.89
CA GLY A 155 2.78 -20.08 -14.93
C GLY A 155 3.62 -18.97 -14.29
N PHE A 156 4.90 -19.24 -14.07
CA PHE A 156 5.82 -18.33 -13.39
C PHE A 156 6.03 -17.01 -14.16
N TRP A 157 6.08 -17.05 -15.49
CA TRP A 157 6.26 -15.85 -16.32
C TRP A 157 5.07 -14.90 -16.24
N GLY A 158 3.84 -15.42 -16.31
CA GLY A 158 2.65 -14.59 -16.09
C GLY A 158 2.54 -14.08 -14.64
N ALA A 159 3.17 -14.77 -13.67
CA ALA A 159 3.23 -14.29 -12.30
C ALA A 159 4.20 -13.11 -12.14
N ASP A 160 5.39 -13.17 -12.75
CA ASP A 160 6.35 -12.06 -12.83
C ASP A 160 5.77 -10.85 -13.56
N GLU A 161 5.14 -11.04 -14.72
CA GLU A 161 4.53 -9.96 -15.49
C GLU A 161 3.42 -9.25 -14.72
N ARG A 162 2.55 -10.00 -14.01
CA ARG A 162 1.53 -9.42 -13.14
C ARG A 162 2.13 -8.63 -11.97
N THR A 163 3.22 -9.09 -11.39
CA THR A 163 3.94 -8.35 -10.35
C THR A 163 4.47 -7.03 -10.91
N GLN A 164 5.11 -7.05 -12.09
CA GLN A 164 5.63 -5.83 -12.73
C GLN A 164 4.53 -4.83 -13.09
N ILE A 165 3.41 -5.30 -13.66
CA ILE A 165 2.22 -4.47 -13.95
C ILE A 165 1.69 -3.83 -12.67
N SER A 166 1.55 -4.61 -11.60
CA SER A 166 0.96 -4.12 -10.35
C SER A 166 1.85 -3.09 -9.64
N LEU A 167 3.17 -3.29 -9.66
CA LEU A 167 4.12 -2.32 -9.13
C LEU A 167 4.10 -1.02 -9.95
N ARG A 168 4.09 -1.10 -11.28
CA ARG A 168 3.94 0.09 -12.13
C ARG A 168 2.66 0.86 -11.81
N ALA A 169 1.53 0.15 -11.70
CA ALA A 169 0.24 0.75 -11.33
C ALA A 169 0.28 1.42 -9.95
N LEU A 170 0.93 0.81 -8.97
CA LEU A 170 1.14 1.43 -7.65
C LEU A 170 1.99 2.70 -7.75
N GLY A 171 3.03 2.71 -8.58
CA GLY A 171 3.84 3.89 -8.86
C GLY A 171 3.00 5.04 -9.44
N GLU A 172 2.24 4.76 -10.50
CA GLU A 172 1.34 5.72 -11.15
C GLU A 172 0.27 6.26 -10.18
N LEU A 173 -0.30 5.41 -9.32
CA LEU A 173 -1.23 5.83 -8.27
C LEU A 173 -0.56 6.69 -7.20
N THR A 174 0.69 6.39 -6.83
CA THR A 174 1.45 7.19 -5.87
C THR A 174 1.76 8.57 -6.43
N GLU A 175 2.14 8.66 -7.71
CA GLU A 175 2.36 9.93 -8.40
C GLU A 175 1.07 10.75 -8.54
N TYR A 176 -0.06 10.09 -8.82
CA TYR A 176 -1.38 10.74 -8.80
C TYR A 176 -1.73 11.25 -7.40
N ALA A 177 -1.53 10.44 -6.36
CA ALA A 177 -1.77 10.81 -4.97
C ALA A 177 -0.88 11.97 -4.49
N ALA A 178 0.36 12.05 -4.97
CA ALA A 178 1.29 13.14 -4.63
C ALA A 178 0.81 14.52 -5.13
N LYS A 179 0.01 14.56 -6.21
CA LYS A 179 -0.59 15.79 -6.75
C LYS A 179 -1.81 16.26 -5.97
N ILE A 180 -2.29 15.46 -5.02
CA ILE A 180 -3.49 15.72 -4.24
C ILE A 180 -3.10 16.16 -2.83
N PRO A 181 -3.61 17.31 -2.34
CA PRO A 181 -3.32 17.78 -0.99
C PRO A 181 -3.98 16.90 0.08
N GLY A 182 -3.42 16.91 1.29
CA GLY A 182 -3.94 16.17 2.44
C GLY A 182 -3.60 14.68 2.41
N GLU A 183 -4.23 13.91 3.31
CA GLU A 183 -4.03 12.46 3.44
C GLU A 183 -4.86 11.68 2.42
N LYS A 184 -4.26 10.65 1.83
CA LYS A 184 -4.90 9.75 0.86
C LYS A 184 -4.95 8.34 1.41
N MET A 185 -6.12 7.73 1.37
CA MET A 185 -6.32 6.31 1.64
C MET A 185 -6.56 5.60 0.31
N VAL A 186 -5.67 4.68 -0.06
CA VAL A 186 -5.83 3.83 -1.24
C VAL A 186 -6.36 2.48 -0.78
N LEU A 187 -7.63 2.20 -1.08
CA LEU A 187 -8.30 0.96 -0.73
C LEU A 187 -8.22 0.01 -1.92
N TRP A 188 -7.21 -0.86 -1.92
CA TRP A 188 -6.94 -1.75 -3.04
C TRP A 188 -7.65 -3.08 -2.86
N VAL A 189 -8.72 -3.28 -3.65
CA VAL A 189 -9.48 -4.53 -3.66
C VAL A 189 -8.72 -5.53 -4.54
N SER A 190 -8.02 -6.49 -3.92
CA SER A 190 -7.20 -7.46 -4.64
C SER A 190 -6.72 -8.58 -3.72
N PRO A 191 -6.53 -9.81 -4.23
CA PRO A 191 -5.76 -10.84 -3.51
C PRO A 191 -4.25 -10.52 -3.41
N GLY A 192 -3.79 -9.45 -4.05
CA GLY A 192 -2.37 -9.15 -4.23
C GLY A 192 -1.77 -9.85 -5.45
N TRP A 193 -0.61 -9.37 -5.86
CA TRP A 193 0.21 -10.02 -6.88
C TRP A 193 1.03 -11.17 -6.30
N PRO A 194 1.53 -12.09 -7.15
CA PRO A 194 2.32 -13.23 -6.70
C PRO A 194 3.58 -12.79 -5.93
N LEU A 195 3.83 -13.43 -4.79
CA LEU A 195 4.98 -13.11 -3.94
C LEU A 195 6.33 -13.44 -4.57
N LEU A 196 6.37 -14.46 -5.45
CA LEU A 196 7.57 -14.92 -6.14
C LEU A 196 8.76 -15.13 -5.18
N SER A 197 8.52 -15.89 -4.12
CA SER A 197 9.49 -16.14 -3.04
C SER A 197 9.75 -17.63 -2.80
N GLY A 198 10.74 -17.92 -1.93
CA GLY A 198 11.09 -19.27 -1.49
C GLY A 198 12.17 -19.96 -2.35
N VAL A 199 12.49 -21.21 -2.02
CA VAL A 199 13.69 -21.95 -2.50
C VAL A 199 13.82 -22.14 -4.03
N ARG A 200 12.79 -21.79 -4.81
CA ARG A 200 12.81 -21.87 -6.28
C ARG A 200 13.13 -20.54 -6.95
N VAL A 201 13.30 -19.48 -6.16
CA VAL A 201 13.65 -18.14 -6.62
C VAL A 201 15.07 -17.86 -6.18
N ASP A 202 15.96 -17.68 -7.15
CA ASP A 202 17.37 -17.37 -6.95
C ASP A 202 17.63 -15.99 -7.55
N LEU A 203 18.00 -15.04 -6.69
CA LEU A 203 18.19 -13.64 -7.05
C LEU A 203 19.67 -13.34 -7.18
N SER A 204 20.07 -12.78 -8.31
CA SER A 204 21.40 -12.20 -8.49
C SER A 204 21.57 -10.94 -7.62
N ASN A 205 22.82 -10.57 -7.31
CA ASN A 205 23.14 -9.33 -6.59
C ASN A 205 22.50 -8.09 -7.23
N ARG A 206 22.42 -8.04 -8.57
CA ARG A 206 21.77 -6.95 -9.29
C ARG A 206 20.26 -6.89 -9.01
N GLN A 207 19.60 -8.04 -8.91
CA GLN A 207 18.17 -8.12 -8.60
C GLN A 207 17.91 -7.71 -7.15
N HIS A 208 18.72 -8.18 -6.20
CA HIS A 208 18.70 -7.72 -4.81
C HIS A 208 18.82 -6.20 -4.69
N GLN A 209 19.80 -5.60 -5.37
CA GLN A 209 19.96 -4.14 -5.43
C GLN A 209 18.75 -3.43 -6.05
N GLY A 210 18.18 -4.00 -7.11
CA GLY A 210 16.99 -3.47 -7.76
C GLY A 210 15.77 -3.46 -6.83
N ILE A 211 15.50 -4.59 -6.18
CA ILE A 211 14.39 -4.75 -5.23
C ILE A 211 14.58 -3.82 -4.04
N PHE A 212 15.79 -3.73 -3.48
CA PHE A 212 16.08 -2.83 -2.36
C PHE A 212 15.78 -1.37 -2.70
N ARG A 213 16.25 -0.90 -3.85
CA ARG A 213 15.96 0.45 -4.34
C ARG A 213 14.45 0.67 -4.51
N ASP A 214 13.73 -0.32 -5.02
CA ASP A 214 12.28 -0.21 -5.23
C ASP A 214 11.54 -0.18 -3.88
N VAL A 215 11.95 -0.98 -2.89
CA VAL A 215 11.42 -0.96 -1.51
C VAL A 215 11.61 0.42 -0.88
N VAL A 216 12.84 0.96 -0.94
CA VAL A 216 13.16 2.31 -0.45
C VAL A 216 12.29 3.36 -1.16
N SER A 217 12.20 3.25 -2.48
CA SER A 217 11.48 4.20 -3.34
C SER A 217 9.98 4.22 -3.04
N TYR A 218 9.28 3.08 -3.07
CA TYR A 218 7.85 3.02 -2.73
C TYR A 218 7.60 3.47 -1.29
N SER A 219 8.46 3.05 -0.36
CA SER A 219 8.36 3.47 1.04
C SER A 219 8.40 5.01 1.15
N ARG A 220 9.40 5.64 0.54
CA ARG A 220 9.59 7.09 0.52
C ARG A 220 8.45 7.81 -0.20
N GLN A 221 8.13 7.40 -1.42
CA GLN A 221 7.14 8.06 -2.26
C GLN A 221 5.75 8.03 -1.63
N MET A 222 5.30 6.89 -1.10
CA MET A 222 4.00 6.81 -0.41
C MET A 222 3.96 7.74 0.81
N ARG A 223 5.06 7.85 1.57
CA ARG A 223 5.13 8.75 2.74
C ARG A 223 5.07 10.23 2.32
N LEU A 224 5.89 10.64 1.34
CA LEU A 224 5.88 12.01 0.82
C LEU A 224 4.54 12.36 0.19
N ALA A 225 3.93 11.40 -0.49
CA ALA A 225 2.59 11.49 -1.03
C ALA A 225 1.52 11.35 0.05
N LYS A 226 1.80 11.27 1.36
CA LYS A 226 0.78 11.10 2.42
C LYS A 226 -0.28 10.05 2.08
N MET A 227 0.19 8.90 1.61
CA MET A 227 -0.63 7.82 1.08
C MET A 227 -0.53 6.61 2.01
N THR A 228 -1.68 6.20 2.54
CA THR A 228 -1.83 4.93 3.26
C THR A 228 -2.47 3.91 2.34
N LEU A 229 -1.82 2.77 2.14
CA LEU A 229 -2.29 1.69 1.29
C LEU A 229 -2.99 0.61 2.13
N TYR A 230 -4.12 0.13 1.63
CA TYR A 230 -4.90 -0.94 2.24
C TYR A 230 -5.06 -2.09 1.26
N ASN A 231 -4.92 -3.32 1.73
CA ASN A 231 -5.26 -4.51 0.99
C ASN A 231 -6.60 -5.08 1.47
N ILE A 232 -7.57 -5.20 0.55
CA ILE A 232 -8.88 -5.81 0.82
C ILE A 232 -9.00 -7.01 -0.11
N ASN A 233 -8.79 -8.22 0.42
CA ASN A 233 -8.81 -9.44 -0.39
C ASN A 233 -10.25 -9.91 -0.67
N PRO A 234 -10.70 -9.93 -1.94
CA PRO A 234 -12.07 -10.31 -2.29
C PRO A 234 -12.30 -11.82 -2.40
N LEU A 235 -11.30 -12.67 -2.16
CA LEU A 235 -11.44 -14.12 -2.29
C LEU A 235 -12.22 -14.76 -1.14
N GLY A 236 -12.25 -14.13 0.04
CA GLY A 236 -12.97 -14.64 1.20
C GLY A 236 -12.53 -16.07 1.59
N PRO A 237 -13.46 -16.97 1.96
CA PRO A 237 -13.15 -18.32 2.43
C PRO A 237 -12.44 -19.25 1.41
N GLU A 238 -12.42 -18.88 0.12
CA GLU A 238 -11.67 -19.62 -0.90
C GLU A 238 -10.15 -19.37 -0.83
N GLU A 239 -9.74 -18.39 -0.04
CA GLU A 239 -8.33 -18.12 0.21
C GLU A 239 -7.70 -19.26 1.01
N ASN A 240 -6.55 -19.75 0.53
CA ASN A 240 -5.78 -20.73 1.29
C ASN A 240 -5.18 -20.07 2.54
N LEU A 241 -5.60 -20.51 3.73
CA LEU A 241 -5.20 -19.94 5.03
C LEU A 241 -3.68 -19.91 5.27
N LEU A 242 -2.92 -20.87 4.74
CA LEU A 242 -1.46 -20.86 4.87
C LEU A 242 -0.81 -19.82 3.94
N ARG A 243 -1.46 -19.49 2.82
CA ARG A 243 -1.01 -18.43 1.92
C ARG A 243 -1.43 -17.05 2.41
N SER A 244 -2.57 -16.92 3.09
CA SER A 244 -3.10 -15.63 3.52
C SER A 244 -2.20 -14.91 4.52
N SER A 245 -1.40 -15.62 5.34
CA SER A 245 -0.47 -15.04 6.30
C SER A 245 1.01 -15.13 5.89
N TYR A 246 1.35 -15.79 4.77
CA TYR A 246 2.76 -15.99 4.39
C TYR A 246 3.50 -14.67 4.14
N TYR A 247 2.79 -13.60 3.76
CA TYR A 247 3.37 -12.26 3.61
C TYR A 247 3.97 -11.70 4.91
N GLU A 248 3.51 -12.17 6.08
CA GLU A 248 3.92 -11.64 7.39
C GLU A 248 5.42 -11.81 7.66
N VAL A 249 6.05 -12.83 7.05
CA VAL A 249 7.49 -13.08 7.13
C VAL A 249 8.32 -11.93 6.54
N PHE A 250 7.73 -11.15 5.64
CA PHE A 250 8.36 -10.04 4.91
C PHE A 250 8.02 -8.66 5.50
N LEU A 251 7.38 -8.60 6.67
CA LEU A 251 7.01 -7.32 7.31
C LEU A 251 8.19 -6.60 7.96
N LYS A 252 9.29 -7.31 8.22
CA LYS A 252 10.50 -6.72 8.80
C LYS A 252 11.13 -5.78 7.77
N GLY A 253 11.49 -4.58 8.21
CA GLY A 253 12.23 -3.66 7.35
C GLY A 253 13.59 -4.21 6.92
N ILE A 254 14.02 -3.81 5.74
CA ILE A 254 15.21 -4.32 5.07
C ILE A 254 16.35 -3.35 5.29
N ALA A 255 17.47 -3.81 5.84
CA ALA A 255 18.63 -2.95 6.14
C ALA A 255 19.64 -2.88 4.99
N LYS A 256 19.72 -3.94 4.17
CA LYS A 256 20.70 -4.07 3.10
C LYS A 256 20.15 -4.87 1.91
N PRO A 257 20.69 -4.69 0.70
CA PRO A 257 20.18 -5.35 -0.50
C PRO A 257 20.14 -6.87 -0.43
N GLU A 258 21.11 -7.50 0.22
CA GLU A 258 21.23 -8.96 0.26
C GLU A 258 20.10 -9.62 1.07
N ASP A 259 19.38 -8.85 1.88
CA ASP A 259 18.27 -9.34 2.70
C ASP A 259 16.91 -9.25 1.98
N THR A 260 16.86 -8.71 0.75
CA THR A 260 15.58 -8.52 0.04
C THR A 260 15.02 -9.81 -0.56
N ASP A 261 13.69 -9.91 -0.59
CA ASP A 261 12.90 -10.83 -1.39
C ASP A 261 11.92 -10.03 -2.28
N ILE A 262 11.47 -10.60 -3.40
CA ILE A 262 10.42 -9.97 -4.24
C ILE A 262 9.14 -9.74 -3.42
N ALA A 263 8.86 -10.61 -2.45
CA ALA A 263 7.70 -10.51 -1.57
C ALA A 263 7.72 -9.28 -0.64
N ASP A 264 8.86 -8.63 -0.43
CA ASP A 264 8.94 -7.35 0.30
C ASP A 264 8.16 -6.24 -0.42
N LEU A 265 7.98 -6.38 -1.73
CA LEU A 265 7.18 -5.50 -2.58
C LEU A 265 5.73 -5.99 -2.76
N SER A 266 5.27 -6.95 -1.96
CA SER A 266 3.88 -7.42 -2.03
C SER A 266 2.87 -6.35 -1.57
N LEU A 267 1.66 -6.40 -2.12
CA LEU A 267 0.58 -5.48 -1.76
C LEU A 267 0.32 -5.47 -0.25
N GLN A 268 0.36 -6.64 0.37
CA GLN A 268 0.14 -6.83 1.81
C GLN A 268 1.24 -6.19 2.65
N VAL A 269 2.51 -6.40 2.28
CA VAL A 269 3.65 -5.82 3.00
C VAL A 269 3.64 -4.30 2.88
N LEU A 270 3.46 -3.77 1.68
CA LEU A 270 3.39 -2.33 1.44
C LEU A 270 2.20 -1.68 2.15
N ALA A 271 1.04 -2.36 2.19
CA ALA A 271 -0.13 -1.91 2.93
C ALA A 271 0.19 -1.75 4.42
N VAL A 272 0.70 -2.81 5.07
CA VAL A 272 1.04 -2.79 6.50
C VAL A 272 2.15 -1.79 6.79
N GLN A 273 3.23 -1.76 5.99
CA GLN A 273 4.35 -0.85 6.20
C GLN A 273 3.96 0.63 6.00
N SER A 274 3.02 0.93 5.10
CA SER A 274 2.45 2.29 4.97
C SER A 274 1.56 2.68 6.16
N GLY A 275 1.32 1.75 7.08
CA GLY A 275 0.48 1.93 8.25
C GLY A 275 -0.97 1.57 8.00
N GLY A 276 -1.35 0.97 6.87
CA GLY A 276 -2.69 0.49 6.53
C GLY A 276 -3.01 -0.90 7.07
N LEU A 277 -4.03 -1.55 6.49
CA LEU A 277 -4.47 -2.89 6.89
C LEU A 277 -4.44 -3.86 5.70
N THR A 278 -4.20 -5.14 6.02
CA THR A 278 -4.41 -6.28 5.13
C THR A 278 -5.60 -7.09 5.66
N ILE A 279 -6.67 -7.18 4.86
CA ILE A 279 -7.90 -7.89 5.21
C ILE A 279 -8.00 -9.14 4.33
N THR A 280 -7.83 -10.30 4.95
CA THR A 280 -7.86 -11.63 4.32
C THR A 280 -8.99 -12.50 4.89
N GLY A 281 -9.41 -13.53 4.16
CA GLY A 281 -10.38 -14.53 4.63
C GLY A 281 -11.82 -14.04 4.89
N ASN A 282 -12.15 -12.78 4.60
CA ASN A 282 -13.48 -12.21 4.79
C ASN A 282 -14.15 -11.91 3.44
N SER A 283 -15.40 -12.36 3.24
CA SER A 283 -16.17 -12.16 2.01
C SER A 283 -16.98 -10.86 1.95
N ASP A 284 -17.03 -10.06 3.01
CA ASP A 284 -17.77 -8.78 3.02
C ASP A 284 -16.89 -7.63 2.53
N VAL A 285 -16.61 -7.60 1.22
CA VAL A 285 -15.74 -6.59 0.61
C VAL A 285 -16.32 -5.19 0.79
N ALA A 286 -17.62 -5.00 0.57
CA ALA A 286 -18.27 -3.70 0.74
C ALA A 286 -18.19 -3.21 2.20
N GLY A 287 -18.47 -4.06 3.19
CA GLY A 287 -18.35 -3.68 4.61
C GLY A 287 -16.90 -3.42 5.03
N ASN A 288 -15.93 -4.14 4.47
CA ASN A 288 -14.51 -3.87 4.71
C ASN A 288 -14.06 -2.53 4.12
N LEU A 289 -14.54 -2.16 2.93
CA LEU A 289 -14.33 -0.83 2.34
C LEU A 289 -14.91 0.27 3.25
N GLU A 290 -16.13 0.09 3.74
CA GLU A 290 -16.77 1.03 4.67
C GLU A 290 -15.98 1.17 5.98
N ARG A 291 -15.55 0.04 6.57
CA ARG A 291 -14.74 0.02 7.79
C ARG A 291 -13.41 0.75 7.60
N CYS A 292 -12.68 0.47 6.53
CA CYS A 292 -11.41 1.13 6.24
C CYS A 292 -11.62 2.63 5.99
N ALA A 293 -12.60 3.02 5.18
CA ALA A 293 -12.89 4.43 4.93
C ALA A 293 -13.29 5.19 6.21
N ALA A 294 -13.94 4.52 7.17
CA ALA A 294 -14.32 5.13 8.44
C ALA A 294 -13.11 5.50 9.33
N GLU A 295 -11.95 4.84 9.17
CA GLU A 295 -10.72 5.16 9.92
C GLU A 295 -10.17 6.56 9.61
N ALA A 296 -10.62 7.19 8.52
CA ALA A 296 -10.36 8.61 8.27
C ALA A 296 -10.76 9.51 9.45
N LYS A 297 -11.77 9.11 10.24
CA LYS A 297 -12.23 9.83 11.44
C LYS A 297 -11.26 9.71 12.62
N SER A 298 -10.33 8.76 12.60
CA SER A 298 -9.39 8.49 13.69
C SER A 298 -7.93 8.68 13.26
N MET A 299 -7.71 9.43 12.19
CA MET A 299 -6.39 9.68 11.62
C MET A 299 -5.73 10.91 12.23
N TYR A 300 -4.44 10.78 12.52
CA TYR A 300 -3.54 11.81 13.03
C TYR A 300 -2.26 11.85 12.19
N GLU A 301 -1.68 13.03 12.09
CA GLU A 301 -0.35 13.27 11.55
C GLU A 301 0.60 13.58 12.72
N LEU A 302 1.58 12.69 12.91
CA LEU A 302 2.65 12.83 13.88
C LEU A 302 3.91 13.29 13.15
N THR A 303 4.57 14.34 13.65
CA THR A 303 5.84 14.83 13.09
C THR A 303 6.97 14.77 14.11
N PHE A 304 8.15 14.35 13.69
CA PHE A 304 9.37 14.35 14.52
C PHE A 304 10.62 14.65 13.68
N ALA A 305 11.72 15.00 14.36
CA ALA A 305 13.03 15.15 13.71
C ALA A 305 13.80 13.82 13.74
N PRO A 306 14.14 13.24 12.57
CA PRO A 306 14.94 12.02 12.49
C PRO A 306 16.40 12.32 12.88
N PRO A 307 17.22 11.30 13.20
CA PRO A 307 18.62 11.51 13.48
C PRO A 307 19.32 11.70 12.13
N PRO A 308 20.49 12.36 12.09
CA PRO A 308 21.32 12.30 10.89
C PRO A 308 21.60 10.83 10.57
N PRO A 309 21.36 10.38 9.33
CA PRO A 309 21.65 8.99 8.97
C PRO A 309 23.15 8.75 8.86
N GLU A 310 23.58 7.53 9.14
CA GLU A 310 24.97 7.11 8.97
C GLU A 310 25.32 6.91 7.49
N HIS A 311 24.34 6.46 6.70
CA HIS A 311 24.45 6.27 5.26
C HIS A 311 23.09 6.46 4.56
N ALA A 312 23.12 6.59 3.23
CA ALA A 312 21.88 6.64 2.45
C ALA A 312 21.07 5.35 2.61
N ASP A 313 19.75 5.49 2.55
CA ASP A 313 18.79 4.38 2.60
C ASP A 313 18.87 3.55 3.89
N GLU A 314 19.31 4.16 5.00
CA GLU A 314 19.30 3.52 6.32
C GLU A 314 17.85 3.28 6.78
N TYR A 315 17.52 2.03 7.12
CA TYR A 315 16.19 1.70 7.62
C TYR A 315 16.05 2.04 9.11
N HIS A 316 14.99 2.78 9.41
CA HIS A 316 14.58 3.14 10.77
C HIS A 316 13.21 2.55 11.08
N SER A 317 13.18 1.64 12.05
CA SER A 317 11.93 1.10 12.59
C SER A 317 11.23 2.12 13.48
N LEU A 318 9.92 2.28 13.29
CA LEU A 318 9.08 3.19 14.06
C LEU A 318 8.10 2.40 14.92
N GLN A 319 7.92 2.85 16.15
CA GLN A 319 6.87 2.36 17.04
C GLN A 319 6.17 3.54 17.70
N VAL A 320 4.87 3.67 17.42
CA VAL A 320 4.00 4.64 18.09
C VAL A 320 3.16 3.88 19.11
N THR A 321 3.08 4.39 20.34
CA THR A 321 2.23 3.82 21.40
C THR A 321 1.48 4.92 22.13
N ASP A 322 0.32 4.59 22.70
CA ASP A 322 -0.39 5.44 23.67
C ASP A 322 -0.13 4.88 25.08
N ALA A 323 0.22 5.76 26.02
CA ALA A 323 0.46 5.41 27.41
C ALA A 323 -0.82 4.99 28.16
N LYS A 324 -2.00 5.31 27.63
CA LYS A 324 -3.29 4.86 28.16
C LYS A 324 -3.47 3.35 27.96
N PRO A 325 -3.73 2.58 29.02
CA PRO A 325 -4.02 1.16 28.89
C PRO A 325 -5.21 0.89 27.95
N GLY A 326 -5.08 -0.09 27.07
CA GLY A 326 -6.14 -0.54 26.16
C GLY A 326 -6.33 0.32 24.91
N VAL A 327 -5.62 1.44 24.77
CA VAL A 327 -5.64 2.23 23.52
C VAL A 327 -4.63 1.64 22.53
N VAL A 328 -5.15 1.09 21.45
CA VAL A 328 -4.34 0.60 20.33
C VAL A 328 -4.21 1.70 19.28
N VAL A 329 -2.98 2.01 18.92
CA VAL A 329 -2.63 2.89 17.81
C VAL A 329 -1.92 2.08 16.73
N ARG A 330 -2.18 2.42 15.48
CA ARG A 330 -1.51 1.87 14.30
C ARG A 330 -0.83 3.01 13.55
N SER A 331 0.38 2.77 13.07
CA SER A 331 1.12 3.73 12.26
C SER A 331 1.91 3.00 11.19
N ARG A 332 2.55 3.75 10.29
CA ARG A 332 3.65 3.22 9.49
C ARG A 332 4.73 2.59 10.38
N ASN A 333 5.33 1.50 9.90
CA ASN A 333 6.28 0.67 10.66
C ASN A 333 7.73 1.16 10.61
N GLY A 334 8.08 2.04 9.68
CA GLY A 334 9.45 2.51 9.48
C GLY A 334 9.63 3.46 8.32
N TYR A 335 10.82 4.02 8.18
CA TYR A 335 11.22 4.88 7.06
C TYR A 335 12.66 4.57 6.65
N TYR A 336 13.02 4.98 5.43
CA TYR A 336 14.40 4.96 4.95
C TYR A 336 14.94 6.39 4.97
N ALA A 337 15.97 6.63 5.77
CA ALA A 337 16.57 7.94 5.92
C ALA A 337 17.40 8.33 4.69
N GLN A 338 17.49 9.62 4.40
CA GLN A 338 18.28 10.18 3.31
C GLN A 338 19.29 11.19 3.89
N PRO A 339 20.54 11.23 3.38
CA PRO A 339 21.61 12.08 3.91
C PRO A 339 21.33 13.58 3.87
#